data_AF-A0A7S3LIT7-F1
#
_entry.id   AF-A0A7S3LIT7-F1
#
_cell.length_a   1.000
_cell.length_b   1.000
_cell.length_c   1.000
_cell.angle_alpha   90.00
_cell.angle_beta   90.00
_cell.angle_gamma   90.00
#
_symmetry.space_group_name_H-M   'P 1'
#
loop_
_entity.id
_entity.type
_entity.pdbx_description
1 polymer ?
#
loop_
_entity_poly.entity_id
_entity_poly.type
_entity_poly.pdbx_seq_one_letter_code
_entity_poly.pdbx_strand_id
1 'polypeptide(L)'
;MENAFLRRALFELSVSVEEIVYFIDRTLYIRLGTFILGGCISDGLRARMGMSGRLMAQSTFLLTGGALMLIFFKTPSLLGIKMAYCLVLVFLHTAQASSTFAIIPYVNDPTTGFTRGIVGAGGSLGSYCFAQAFRHWEFDNAGTLMGVLTLLSAGLSALIFIPGQSSLFCDGQNNVNATENGAVVLPNQNNIVEDTNEDYDETHA
;
A
#
# COMPACT_ATOMS: atom_id res chain seq x y z
N MET A 1 14.82 40.69 31.94
CA MET A 1 14.90 39.22 31.97
C MET A 1 13.82 38.57 31.09
N GLU A 2 12.60 39.09 31.07
CA GLU A 2 11.47 38.59 30.26
C GLU A 2 11.77 38.50 28.74
N ASN A 3 12.42 39.50 28.16
CA ASN A 3 12.77 39.51 26.73
C ASN A 3 13.81 38.43 26.33
N ALA A 4 14.67 38.00 27.25
CA ALA A 4 15.65 36.95 26.99
C ALA A 4 15.02 35.56 27.06
N PHE A 5 14.06 35.38 27.97
CA PHE A 5 13.26 34.17 28.09
C PHE A 5 12.37 33.95 26.86
N LEU A 6 11.67 35.00 26.42
CA LEU A 6 10.84 34.94 25.20
C LEU A 6 11.65 34.63 23.95
N ARG A 7 12.85 35.22 23.80
CA ARG A 7 13.74 34.88 22.67
C ARG A 7 14.22 33.43 22.71
N ARG A 8 14.49 32.89 23.89
CA ARG A 8 14.91 31.49 24.05
C ARG A 8 13.76 30.52 23.76
N ALA A 9 12.56 30.80 24.26
CA ALA A 9 11.37 30.00 23.97
C ALA A 9 11.00 30.04 22.47
N LEU A 10 11.08 31.21 21.83
CA LEU A 10 10.86 31.33 20.38
C LEU A 10 11.92 30.59 19.57
N PHE A 11 13.18 30.57 20.01
CA PHE A 11 14.24 29.83 19.33
C PHE A 11 14.08 28.31 19.47
N GLU A 12 13.81 27.81 20.68
CA GLU A 12 13.51 26.38 20.92
C GLU A 12 12.26 25.94 20.14
N LEU A 13 11.23 26.79 20.06
CA LEU A 13 10.04 26.53 19.26
C LEU A 13 10.35 26.51 17.76
N SER A 14 11.17 27.45 17.26
CA SER A 14 11.61 27.48 15.86
C SER A 14 12.43 26.25 15.48
N VAL A 15 13.37 25.83 16.33
CA VAL A 15 14.18 24.61 16.09
C VAL A 15 13.30 23.37 16.07
N SER A 16 12.31 23.28 16.98
CA SER A 16 11.39 22.15 17.03
C SER A 16 10.50 22.07 15.78
N VAL A 17 9.97 23.19 15.26
CA VAL A 17 9.15 23.16 14.04
C VAL A 17 9.96 22.82 12.80
N GLU A 18 11.22 23.27 12.70
CA GLU A 18 12.09 22.89 11.58
C GLU A 18 12.40 21.40 11.58
N GLU A 19 12.68 20.81 12.74
CA GLU A 19 12.94 19.37 12.84
C GLU A 19 11.70 18.53 12.46
N ILE A 20 10.50 18.98 12.86
CA ILE A 20 9.23 18.33 12.49
C ILE A 20 8.97 18.45 10.99
N VAL A 21 9.11 19.66 10.41
CA VAL A 21 8.88 19.89 8.98
C VAL A 21 9.85 19.07 8.14
N TYR A 22 11.12 19.04 8.54
CA TYR A 22 12.15 18.22 7.87
C TYR A 22 11.82 16.73 7.94
N PHE A 23 11.33 16.24 9.08
CA PHE A 23 10.91 14.85 9.25
C PHE A 23 9.71 14.49 8.36
N ILE A 24 8.72 15.38 8.25
CA ILE A 24 7.55 15.21 7.38
C ILE A 24 7.98 15.18 5.91
N ASP A 25 8.79 16.14 5.49
CA ASP A 25 9.34 16.23 4.13
C ASP A 25 10.10 14.95 3.76
N ARG A 26 11.01 14.48 4.63
CA ARG A 26 11.73 13.22 4.42
C ARG A 26 10.79 12.01 4.27
N THR A 27 9.79 11.92 5.13
CA THR A 27 8.82 10.82 5.10
C THR A 27 8.00 10.83 3.81
N LEU A 28 7.68 12.01 3.27
CA LEU A 28 7.00 12.17 1.99
C LEU A 28 7.86 11.63 0.83
N TYR A 29 9.15 12.00 0.78
CA TYR A 29 10.06 11.48 -0.25
C TYR A 29 10.17 9.94 -0.20
N ILE A 30 10.27 9.35 0.99
CA ILE A 30 10.30 7.89 1.18
C ILE A 30 8.99 7.25 0.67
N ARG A 31 7.84 7.85 0.99
CA ARG A 31 6.53 7.36 0.53
C ARG A 31 6.44 7.37 -0.99
N LEU A 32 6.87 8.43 -1.66
CA LEU A 32 6.83 8.50 -3.12
C LEU A 32 7.73 7.45 -3.76
N GLY A 33 8.97 7.30 -3.27
CA GLY A 33 9.89 6.29 -3.79
C GLY A 33 9.37 4.86 -3.62
N THR A 34 8.81 4.54 -2.46
CA THR A 34 8.26 3.21 -2.16
C THR A 34 7.02 2.87 -2.97
N PHE A 35 6.22 3.87 -3.34
CA PHE A 35 5.08 3.68 -4.24
C PHE A 35 5.52 3.28 -5.66
N ILE A 36 6.52 3.97 -6.21
CA ILE A 36 7.07 3.63 -7.54
C ILE A 36 7.71 2.23 -7.50
N LEU A 37 8.56 1.98 -6.50
CA LEU A 37 9.24 0.70 -6.34
C LEU A 37 8.26 -0.46 -6.12
N GLY A 38 7.24 -0.26 -5.28
CA GLY A 38 6.22 -1.27 -5.01
C GLY A 38 5.37 -1.62 -6.22
N GLY A 39 5.05 -0.63 -7.06
CA GLY A 39 4.41 -0.85 -8.36
C GLY A 39 5.28 -1.72 -9.27
N CYS A 40 6.55 -1.34 -9.48
CA CYS A 40 7.48 -2.12 -10.30
C CYS A 40 7.67 -3.56 -9.80
N ILE A 41 7.83 -3.75 -8.48
CA ILE A 41 7.97 -5.08 -7.87
C ILE A 41 6.71 -5.91 -8.12
N SER A 42 5.53 -5.32 -7.97
CA SER A 42 4.24 -5.98 -8.22
C SER A 42 4.08 -6.43 -9.66
N ASP A 43 4.42 -5.54 -10.60
CA ASP A 43 4.29 -5.82 -12.03
C ASP A 43 5.27 -6.90 -12.48
N GLY A 44 6.48 -6.92 -11.91
CA GLY A 44 7.44 -8.00 -12.11
C GLY A 44 6.97 -9.34 -11.55
N LEU A 45 6.36 -9.37 -10.36
CA LEU A 45 5.81 -10.61 -9.78
C LEU A 45 4.56 -11.09 -10.51
N ARG A 46 3.73 -10.17 -11.03
CA ARG A 46 2.61 -10.50 -11.90
C ARG A 46 3.06 -11.16 -13.20
N ALA A 47 4.14 -10.67 -13.82
CA ALA A 47 4.66 -11.25 -15.04
C ALA A 47 5.14 -12.71 -14.86
N ARG A 48 5.54 -13.09 -13.64
CA ARG A 48 6.04 -14.45 -13.33
C ARG A 48 4.99 -15.39 -12.76
N MET A 49 4.05 -14.90 -11.95
CA MET A 49 3.12 -15.74 -11.16
C MET A 49 1.64 -15.33 -11.30
N GLY A 50 1.30 -14.52 -12.31
CA GLY A 50 -0.07 -14.10 -12.57
C GLY A 50 -0.66 -13.23 -11.45
N MET A 51 -1.98 -13.28 -11.25
CA MET A 51 -2.70 -12.46 -10.27
C MET A 51 -2.32 -12.84 -8.81
N SER A 52 -2.01 -14.11 -8.56
CA SER A 52 -1.59 -14.64 -7.25
C SER A 52 -0.23 -14.09 -6.80
N GLY A 53 0.66 -13.75 -7.76
CA GLY A 53 1.94 -13.12 -7.47
C GLY A 53 1.81 -11.77 -6.76
N ARG A 54 0.77 -10.99 -7.07
CA ARG A 54 0.51 -9.70 -6.40
C ARG A 54 0.10 -9.88 -4.94
N LEU A 55 -0.76 -10.87 -4.66
CA LEU A 55 -1.17 -11.21 -3.29
C LEU A 55 0.01 -11.73 -2.45
N MET A 56 0.85 -12.59 -3.03
CA MET A 56 2.05 -13.10 -2.36
C MET A 56 3.04 -11.99 -1.99
N ALA A 57 3.26 -11.04 -2.92
CA ALA A 57 4.10 -9.88 -2.67
C ALA A 57 3.57 -9.11 -1.46
N GLN A 58 2.28 -8.76 -1.49
CA GLN A 58 1.64 -8.02 -0.40
C GLN A 58 1.78 -8.74 0.93
N SER A 59 1.41 -10.02 0.99
CA SER A 59 1.45 -10.80 2.22
C SER A 59 2.87 -10.88 2.79
N THR A 60 3.89 -11.05 1.94
CA THR A 60 5.29 -11.16 2.37
C THR A 60 5.81 -9.84 2.94
N PHE A 61 5.52 -8.72 2.27
CA PHE A 61 5.91 -7.40 2.73
C PHE A 61 5.16 -7.00 4.02
N LEU A 62 3.87 -7.31 4.13
CA LEU A 62 3.07 -6.99 5.32
C LEU A 62 3.48 -7.85 6.53
N LEU A 63 3.78 -9.13 6.32
CA LEU A 63 4.27 -10.03 7.36
C LEU A 63 5.64 -9.57 7.88
N THR A 64 6.57 -9.28 6.97
CA THR A 64 7.91 -8.81 7.31
C THR A 64 7.86 -7.46 8.03
N GLY A 65 7.06 -6.52 7.50
CA GLY A 65 6.87 -5.20 8.10
C GLY A 65 6.23 -5.25 9.48
N GLY A 66 5.18 -6.07 9.66
CA GLY A 66 4.51 -6.28 10.95
C GLY A 66 5.44 -6.91 12.00
N ALA A 67 6.25 -7.89 11.60
CA ALA A 67 7.25 -8.50 12.48
C ALA A 67 8.35 -7.50 12.91
N LEU A 68 8.86 -6.71 11.97
CA LEU A 68 9.81 -5.62 12.27
C LEU A 68 9.22 -4.59 13.22
N MET A 69 7.92 -4.29 13.07
CA MET A 69 7.22 -3.33 13.92
C MET A 69 7.14 -3.81 15.38
N LEU A 70 6.92 -5.10 15.62
CA LEU A 70 6.95 -5.67 16.98
C LEU A 70 8.34 -5.60 17.64
N ILE A 71 9.40 -5.79 16.85
CA ILE A 71 10.79 -5.72 17.33
C ILE A 71 11.17 -4.26 17.64
N PHE A 72 10.66 -3.32 16.86
CA PHE A 72 10.89 -1.88 17.03
C PHE A 72 10.41 -1.37 18.39
N PHE A 73 9.18 -1.69 18.80
CA PHE A 73 8.63 -1.22 20.09
C PHE A 73 9.34 -1.80 21.32
N LYS A 74 10.13 -2.87 21.15
CA LYS A 74 10.95 -3.45 22.22
C LYS A 74 12.35 -2.81 22.32
N THR A 75 12.73 -1.95 21.38
CA THR A 75 14.09 -1.41 21.27
C THR A 75 14.20 -0.03 21.92
N PRO A 76 15.01 0.15 22.99
CA PRO A 76 15.10 1.42 23.73
C PRO A 76 16.05 2.46 23.10
N SER A 77 16.71 2.16 21.98
CA SER A 77 17.73 3.04 21.40
C SER A 77 17.14 4.05 20.40
N LEU A 78 17.45 5.35 20.60
CA LEU A 78 16.94 6.44 19.73
C LEU A 78 17.36 6.28 18.25
N LEU A 79 18.58 5.82 18.00
CA LEU A 79 19.07 5.57 16.64
C LEU A 79 18.39 4.35 16.02
N GLY A 80 18.21 3.29 16.82
CA GLY A 80 17.47 2.10 16.40
C GLY A 80 16.03 2.43 16.06
N ILE A 81 15.40 3.33 16.82
CA ILE A 81 14.03 3.78 16.59
C ILE A 81 13.91 4.48 15.23
N LYS A 82 14.77 5.47 14.92
CA LYS A 82 14.72 6.19 13.64
C LYS A 82 14.90 5.25 12.44
N MET A 83 15.84 4.30 12.53
CA MET A 83 16.12 3.37 11.43
C MET A 83 15.01 2.34 11.24
N ALA A 84 14.52 1.74 12.33
CA ALA A 84 13.44 0.77 12.27
C ALA A 84 12.13 1.40 11.82
N TYR A 85 11.83 2.64 12.21
CA TYR A 85 10.69 3.40 11.67
C TYR A 85 10.79 3.54 10.14
N CYS A 86 11.95 3.97 9.61
CA CYS A 86 12.18 4.05 8.17
C CYS A 86 11.96 2.69 7.47
N LEU A 87 12.48 1.60 8.03
CA LEU A 87 12.30 0.27 7.46
C LEU A 87 10.82 -0.14 7.46
N VAL A 88 10.14 -0.04 8.60
CA VAL A 88 8.71 -0.35 8.71
C VAL A 88 7.89 0.44 7.68
N LEU A 89 8.14 1.75 7.54
CA LEU A 89 7.48 2.57 6.53
C LEU A 89 7.72 2.07 5.11
N VAL A 90 8.95 1.69 4.77
CA VAL A 90 9.29 1.16 3.44
C VAL A 90 8.49 -0.12 3.16
N PHE A 91 8.52 -1.09 4.07
CA PHE A 91 7.82 -2.37 3.87
C PHE A 91 6.30 -2.18 3.79
N LEU A 92 5.70 -1.40 4.70
CA LEU A 92 4.24 -1.19 4.72
C LEU A 92 3.75 -0.37 3.52
N HIS A 93 4.49 0.65 3.09
CA HIS A 93 4.09 1.43 1.90
C HIS A 93 4.26 0.64 0.61
N THR A 94 5.35 -0.13 0.48
CA THR A 94 5.55 -1.02 -0.67
C THR A 94 4.44 -2.08 -0.76
N ALA A 95 3.99 -2.65 0.36
CA ALA A 95 2.86 -3.59 0.38
C ALA A 95 1.55 -2.95 -0.13
N GLN A 96 1.26 -1.72 0.30
CA GLN A 96 0.06 -0.98 -0.11
C GLN A 96 0.08 -0.64 -1.61
N ALA A 97 1.23 -0.18 -2.11
CA ALA A 97 1.41 0.21 -3.50
C ALA A 97 1.38 -1.00 -4.46
N SER A 98 1.91 -2.14 -4.02
CA SER A 98 2.04 -3.33 -4.86
C SER A 98 0.69 -3.94 -5.23
N SER A 99 -0.26 -4.02 -4.30
CA SER A 99 -1.37 -4.95 -4.47
C SER A 99 -2.70 -4.40 -3.97
N THR A 100 -2.75 -3.70 -2.83
CA THR A 100 -4.01 -3.15 -2.31
C THR A 100 -4.70 -2.21 -3.30
N PHE A 101 -4.00 -1.20 -3.82
CA PHE A 101 -4.60 -0.28 -4.80
C PHE A 101 -4.80 -0.89 -6.19
N ALA A 102 -4.00 -1.91 -6.52
CA ALA A 102 -4.10 -2.62 -7.78
C ALA A 102 -5.29 -3.58 -7.81
N ILE A 103 -5.66 -4.23 -6.69
CA ILE A 103 -6.74 -5.24 -6.61
C ILE A 103 -8.12 -4.61 -6.58
N ILE A 104 -8.30 -3.46 -5.92
CA ILE A 104 -9.62 -2.82 -5.72
C ILE A 104 -10.50 -2.77 -6.98
N PRO A 105 -10.01 -2.39 -8.19
CA PRO A 105 -10.86 -2.39 -9.38
C PRO A 105 -11.37 -3.78 -9.80
N TYR A 106 -10.65 -4.85 -9.48
CA TYR A 106 -11.01 -6.22 -9.85
C TYR A 106 -12.11 -6.84 -8.96
N VAL A 107 -12.48 -6.20 -7.85
CA VAL A 107 -13.49 -6.72 -6.92
C VAL A 107 -14.91 -6.50 -7.45
N ASN A 108 -15.18 -5.36 -8.09
CA ASN A 108 -16.47 -5.06 -8.69
C ASN A 108 -16.36 -3.98 -9.78
N ASP A 109 -16.44 -4.38 -11.05
CA ASP A 109 -16.32 -3.49 -12.22
C ASP A 109 -17.34 -2.32 -12.26
N PRO A 110 -18.64 -2.51 -11.97
CA PRO A 110 -19.62 -1.42 -12.11
C PRO A 110 -19.55 -0.36 -10.99
N THR A 111 -18.93 -0.65 -9.85
CA THR A 111 -18.91 0.25 -8.68
C THR A 111 -17.52 0.49 -8.11
N THR A 112 -16.49 0.51 -8.97
CA THR A 112 -15.09 0.68 -8.52
C THR A 112 -14.86 1.99 -7.75
N GLY A 113 -15.61 3.05 -8.04
CA GLY A 113 -15.53 4.34 -7.33
C GLY A 113 -15.96 4.23 -5.85
N PHE A 114 -17.03 3.49 -5.56
CA PHE A 114 -17.52 3.28 -4.20
C PHE A 114 -16.52 2.44 -3.37
N THR A 115 -16.02 1.36 -3.94
CA THR A 115 -15.03 0.50 -3.27
C THR A 115 -13.74 1.27 -2.97
N ARG A 116 -13.26 2.09 -3.91
CA ARG A 116 -12.11 2.99 -3.68
C ARG A 116 -12.39 4.03 -2.60
N GLY A 117 -13.61 4.56 -2.55
CA GLY A 117 -14.04 5.51 -1.52
C GLY A 117 -13.99 4.91 -0.11
N ILE A 118 -14.49 3.68 0.08
CA ILE A 118 -14.45 2.98 1.37
C ILE A 118 -13.00 2.75 1.82
N VAL A 119 -12.14 2.26 0.93
CA VAL A 119 -10.73 2.00 1.28
C VAL A 119 -9.99 3.30 1.63
N GLY A 120 -10.27 4.39 0.90
CA GLY A 120 -9.73 5.71 1.23
C GLY A 120 -10.18 6.23 2.61
N ALA A 121 -11.46 6.08 2.94
CA ALA A 121 -12.00 6.47 4.24
C ALA A 121 -11.42 5.61 5.39
N GLY A 122 -11.19 4.32 5.14
CA GLY A 122 -10.59 3.40 6.12
C GLY A 122 -9.20 3.84 6.60
N GLY A 123 -8.37 4.41 5.71
CA GLY A 123 -7.05 4.93 6.09
C GLY A 123 -7.11 6.07 7.11
N SER A 124 -8.06 7.00 6.94
CA SER A 124 -8.28 8.12 7.86
C SER A 124 -8.90 7.67 9.19
N LEU A 125 -9.84 6.71 9.16
CA LEU A 125 -10.45 6.17 10.37
C LEU A 125 -9.42 5.39 11.21
N GLY A 126 -8.58 4.58 10.55
CA GLY A 126 -7.53 3.82 11.22
C GLY A 126 -6.54 4.71 11.96
N SER A 127 -6.08 5.80 11.33
CA SER A 127 -5.15 6.73 11.99
C SER A 127 -5.75 7.38 13.24
N TYR A 128 -7.05 7.72 13.20
CA TYR A 128 -7.77 8.22 14.38
C TYR A 128 -7.86 7.16 15.50
N CYS A 129 -8.23 5.92 15.17
CA CYS A 129 -8.31 4.83 16.14
C CYS A 129 -6.96 4.56 16.81
N PHE A 130 -5.87 4.55 16.03
CA PHE A 130 -4.53 4.35 16.57
C PHE A 130 -4.04 5.55 17.38
N ALA A 131 -4.31 6.78 16.94
CA ALA A 131 -4.01 7.97 17.72
C ALA A 131 -4.72 7.95 19.07
N GLN A 132 -5.98 7.50 19.11
CA GLN A 132 -6.72 7.33 20.36
C GLN A 132 -6.14 6.22 21.24
N ALA A 133 -5.69 5.11 20.64
CA ALA A 133 -5.02 4.03 21.37
C ALA A 133 -3.71 4.50 22.04
N PHE A 134 -2.86 5.26 21.32
CA PHE A 134 -1.65 5.86 21.89
C PHE A 134 -1.92 6.90 22.99
N ARG A 135 -3.14 7.48 23.03
CA ARG A 135 -3.54 8.40 24.12
C ARG A 135 -3.99 7.69 25.38
N HIS A 136 -4.54 6.48 25.28
CA HIS A 136 -5.12 5.76 26.42
C HIS A 136 -4.19 4.69 26.99
N TRP A 137 -3.30 4.13 26.17
CA TRP A 137 -2.39 3.05 26.56
C TRP A 137 -0.93 3.51 26.54
N GLU A 138 -0.09 2.77 27.26
CA GLU A 138 1.36 2.94 27.19
C GLU A 138 1.89 2.72 25.78
N PHE A 139 2.96 3.43 25.43
CA PHE A 139 3.55 3.44 24.09
C PHE A 139 3.89 2.03 23.60
N ASP A 140 4.44 1.19 24.47
CA ASP A 140 4.82 -0.19 24.16
C ASP A 140 3.60 -1.07 23.86
N ASN A 141 2.51 -0.89 24.61
CA ASN A 141 1.28 -1.67 24.46
C ASN A 141 0.50 -1.25 23.21
N ALA A 142 0.37 0.06 22.96
CA ALA A 142 -0.26 0.59 21.76
C ALA A 142 0.51 0.22 20.50
N GLY A 143 1.84 0.24 20.56
CA GLY A 143 2.71 -0.20 19.47
C GLY A 143 2.62 -1.70 19.19
N THR A 144 2.58 -2.52 20.24
CA THR A 144 2.38 -3.96 20.10
C THR A 144 1.01 -4.26 19.47
N LEU A 145 -0.05 -3.53 19.85
CA LEU A 145 -1.37 -3.66 19.23
C LEU A 145 -1.31 -3.36 17.72
N MET A 146 -0.63 -2.27 17.31
CA MET A 146 -0.47 -1.93 15.88
C MET A 146 0.25 -3.05 15.10
N GLY A 147 1.32 -3.61 15.67
CA GLY A 147 2.09 -4.68 15.05
C GLY A 147 1.27 -5.98 14.93
N VAL A 148 0.55 -6.37 15.99
CA VAL A 148 -0.32 -7.55 15.98
C VAL A 148 -1.47 -7.38 14.98
N LEU A 149 -2.13 -6.22 14.94
CA LEU A 149 -3.19 -5.95 13.96
C LEU A 149 -2.66 -6.00 12.52
N THR A 150 -1.44 -5.52 12.28
CA THR A 150 -0.79 -5.60 10.97
C THR A 150 -0.49 -7.06 10.60
N LEU A 151 -0.02 -7.88 11.54
CA LEU A 151 0.21 -9.32 11.33
C LEU A 151 -1.10 -10.10 11.12
N LEU A 152 -2.16 -9.77 11.85
CA LEU A 152 -3.48 -10.34 11.64
C LEU A 152 -4.02 -9.98 10.25
N SER A 153 -3.83 -8.73 9.82
CA SER A 153 -4.16 -8.29 8.46
C SER A 153 -3.33 -9.05 7.42
N ALA A 154 -2.03 -9.25 7.65
CA ALA A 154 -1.17 -10.03 6.78
C ALA A 154 -1.63 -11.49 6.68
N GLY A 155 -1.98 -12.10 7.82
CA GLY A 155 -2.52 -13.45 7.89
C GLY A 155 -3.85 -13.57 7.14
N LEU A 156 -4.76 -12.59 7.31
CA LEU A 156 -6.03 -12.57 6.58
C LEU A 156 -5.81 -12.36 5.07
N SER A 157 -4.85 -11.52 4.67
CA SER A 157 -4.46 -11.33 3.27
C SER A 157 -3.85 -12.60 2.67
N ALA A 158 -3.09 -13.37 3.46
CA ALA A 158 -2.59 -14.68 3.06
C ALA A 158 -3.71 -15.74 2.99
N LEU A 159 -4.73 -15.59 3.83
CA LEU A 159 -5.92 -16.45 3.88
C LEU A 159 -6.96 -16.13 2.80
N ILE A 160 -6.82 -15.00 2.09
CA ILE A 160 -7.52 -14.76 0.82
C ILE A 160 -6.93 -15.72 -0.22
N PHE A 161 -7.31 -16.99 -0.09
CA PHE A 161 -7.24 -17.96 -1.16
C PHE A 161 -8.41 -17.66 -2.09
N ILE A 162 -8.10 -17.21 -3.30
CA ILE A 162 -9.08 -17.15 -4.38
C ILE A 162 -9.10 -18.55 -5.00
N PRO A 163 -10.16 -19.38 -4.81
CA PRO A 163 -10.28 -20.62 -5.54
C PRO A 163 -10.60 -20.29 -7.00
N GLY A 164 -9.65 -20.49 -7.92
CA GLY A 164 -9.90 -20.28 -9.36
C GLY A 164 -8.70 -19.93 -10.26
N GLN A 165 -7.49 -19.75 -9.71
CA GLN A 165 -6.26 -19.56 -10.50
C GLN A 165 -5.11 -20.36 -9.89
N SER A 166 -4.25 -20.95 -10.74
CA SER A 166 -3.25 -21.98 -10.40
C SER A 166 -2.61 -21.82 -9.03
N SER A 167 -2.67 -22.92 -8.27
CA SER A 167 -2.13 -23.02 -6.93
C SER A 167 -0.64 -22.71 -6.88
N LEU A 168 -0.28 -22.04 -5.80
CA LEU A 168 1.02 -21.48 -5.42
C LEU A 168 2.20 -22.48 -5.41
N PHE A 169 1.95 -23.78 -5.61
CA PHE A 169 2.98 -24.84 -5.49
C PHE A 169 2.98 -25.93 -6.56
N CYS A 170 2.14 -25.85 -7.59
CA CYS A 170 2.26 -26.71 -8.77
C CYS A 170 1.60 -26.04 -9.96
N ASP A 171 2.39 -25.55 -10.91
CA ASP A 171 1.95 -25.52 -12.31
C ASP A 171 2.76 -26.59 -13.04
N GLY A 172 2.22 -27.80 -13.03
CA GLY A 172 2.46 -28.73 -14.11
C GLY A 172 1.69 -28.18 -15.31
N GLN A 173 2.44 -27.71 -16.30
CA GLN A 173 1.96 -27.27 -17.60
C GLN A 173 0.85 -28.18 -18.11
N ASN A 174 -0.37 -27.66 -18.26
CA ASN A 174 -1.39 -28.29 -19.08
C ASN A 174 -2.19 -27.20 -19.82
N ASN A 175 -1.92 -27.14 -21.12
CA ASN A 175 -2.65 -26.37 -22.10
C ASN A 175 -4.08 -26.93 -22.19
N VAL A 176 -5.07 -26.29 -21.57
CA VAL A 176 -6.49 -26.53 -21.88
C VAL A 176 -7.27 -25.22 -21.76
N ASN A 177 -7.70 -24.72 -22.92
CA ASN A 177 -8.91 -23.95 -23.18
C ASN A 177 -9.72 -23.52 -21.94
N ALA A 178 -9.59 -22.27 -21.53
CA ALA A 178 -10.55 -21.58 -20.68
C ALA A 178 -10.98 -20.28 -21.39
N THR A 179 -11.70 -20.46 -22.49
CA THR A 179 -12.75 -19.53 -22.89
C THR A 179 -13.88 -19.65 -21.88
N GLU A 180 -14.57 -18.53 -21.66
CA GLU A 180 -15.77 -18.32 -20.84
C GLU A 180 -15.55 -17.90 -19.38
N ASN A 181 -15.75 -16.59 -19.20
CA ASN A 181 -16.25 -15.89 -18.02
C ASN A 181 -15.22 -15.47 -16.97
N GLY A 182 -14.63 -14.28 -17.21
CA GLY A 182 -14.16 -13.43 -16.10
C GLY A 182 -12.78 -12.79 -16.24
N ALA A 183 -12.09 -12.95 -17.37
CA ALA A 183 -10.82 -12.26 -17.60
C ALA A 183 -11.03 -10.99 -18.42
N VAL A 184 -10.90 -9.84 -17.76
CA VAL A 184 -10.71 -8.53 -18.38
C VAL A 184 -9.54 -8.63 -19.37
N VAL A 185 -9.88 -8.55 -20.66
CA VAL A 185 -8.96 -8.40 -21.78
C VAL A 185 -8.12 -7.14 -21.53
N LEU A 186 -6.82 -7.30 -21.31
CA LEU A 186 -5.89 -6.20 -21.50
C LEU A 186 -5.92 -5.82 -22.98
N PRO A 187 -6.19 -4.56 -23.38
CA PRO A 187 -6.10 -4.19 -24.77
C PRO A 187 -4.64 -4.37 -25.24
N ASN A 188 -4.50 -5.26 -26.23
CA ASN A 188 -3.28 -5.50 -26.99
C ASN A 188 -2.93 -4.21 -27.74
N GLN A 189 -1.80 -3.59 -27.40
CA GLN A 189 -1.36 -2.29 -27.91
C GLN A 189 -0.69 -2.38 -29.30
N ASN A 190 -1.11 -3.30 -30.17
CA ASN A 190 -0.44 -3.56 -31.46
C ASN A 190 -1.35 -3.43 -32.70
N ASN A 191 -2.39 -2.59 -32.70
CA ASN A 191 -3.16 -2.31 -33.93
C ASN A 191 -3.61 -0.84 -34.01
N ILE A 192 -2.64 0.08 -34.10
CA ILE A 192 -2.91 1.44 -34.59
C ILE A 192 -2.42 1.53 -36.04
N VAL A 193 -3.13 0.88 -36.96
CA VAL A 193 -3.09 1.17 -38.41
C VAL A 193 -4.43 0.76 -39.00
N GLU A 194 -5.09 1.70 -39.70
CA GLU A 194 -6.25 1.55 -40.61
C GLU A 194 -7.56 1.07 -39.95
N ASP A 195 -8.73 1.68 -40.12
CA ASP A 195 -9.30 2.48 -41.20
C ASP A 195 -10.47 3.29 -40.62
N THR A 196 -10.57 4.58 -40.97
CA THR A 196 -11.88 5.28 -41.03
C THR A 196 -11.78 6.34 -42.13
N ASN A 197 -11.85 5.88 -43.38
CA ASN A 197 -12.47 6.63 -44.46
C ASN A 197 -13.83 5.97 -44.69
N GLU A 198 -14.92 6.69 -44.39
CA GLU A 198 -16.27 6.55 -44.97
C GLU A 198 -17.12 7.59 -44.23
N ASP A 199 -17.30 8.76 -44.82
CA ASP A 199 -18.41 9.11 -45.73
C ASP A 199 -19.64 9.51 -44.91
N TYR A 200 -19.77 10.83 -44.70
CA TYR A 200 -21.00 11.44 -44.21
C TYR A 200 -21.71 12.04 -45.41
N ASP A 201 -22.77 11.39 -45.89
CA ASP A 201 -23.78 12.07 -46.66
C ASP A 201 -25.22 11.61 -46.34
N GLU A 202 -26.09 12.61 -46.48
CA GLU A 202 -27.55 12.62 -46.60
C GLU A 202 -28.46 12.37 -45.39
N THR A 203 -28.94 13.52 -44.86
CA THR A 203 -30.35 13.96 -44.90
C THR A 203 -31.46 12.90 -44.87
N HIS A 204 -32.35 12.99 -43.87
CA HIS A 204 -33.77 13.39 -44.01
C HIS A 204 -34.60 12.97 -42.78
N ALA A 205 -35.12 13.96 -42.05
CA ALA A 205 -36.54 14.11 -41.66
C ALA A 205 -36.73 15.40 -40.87
#